data_AF-A0ABD0X6E3-F1
#
_entry.id   AF-A0ABD0X6E3-F1
#
_cell.length_a   1.000
_cell.length_b   1.000
_cell.length_c   1.000
_cell.angle_alpha   90.00
_cell.angle_beta   90.00
_cell.angle_gamma   90.00
#
_symmetry.space_group_name_H-M   'P 1'
#
loop_
_entity.id
_entity.type
_entity.pdbx_description
1 polymer ?
#
loop_
_entity_poly.entity_id
_entity_poly.type
_entity_poly.pdbx_seq_one_letter_code
_entity_poly.pdbx_strand_id
1 'polypeptide(L)'
;MKGLLLFSVVLELLTKDSVETKEEAEAGAAAAAAAAALHPSAHGGHGGKSGGFDVKALRAFRVLRPLRLVSGVPSLQVVLNSIIKAMVPLLHIALLVLFVIIIYAIIGLELFIGKMHATCYFSGTEHIAEDEPAPCAISGHGRQCPINGTDCREGWHGPNNGITNFDNFLFAMLTVFQCITMEGWTDVLYWMNDAMGLELPWVYFVSLVIFGSFFVLNLVLGVLSGEFSKEREKAKARGDFQKLREKQQLEEDLKGYLDWITQAEDIDPDNEDEDGNEEGKRNRVTLADLTEKKKGSRFGWFSQSSDTHASMPASETESVNTETVAEDEVKTPCCGPFCRRWRRWNRFCRRKCRLAVKSVPFYWLVIILVFLNTLTISSEHYNQPDWLTQIQDVANKVLLGMFTCEMMTKMYSLGLQAYFVSLFNRFDCFVVCGGITETILVELAIMSPLGISVFRCVRLLRIFKVTRHWQSLSNLVASLLNSMKSIASLLLLLFLFIIIFSLLGMQVFGGKFNFDETQTKRSTFDNFPQALLTVFQILTGEDWNAVMYDGIMAYGGPSSSGMIVSFYFIILFICGNYILLNVFLAIAVDNLADAESLTPGDRKDKKEEDAIEEEEDNPRHRTYV
;
A
#
# COMPACT_ATOMS: atom_id res chain seq x y z
N MET A 1 29.62 -16.70 -4.98
CA MET A 1 28.96 -17.51 -6.05
C MET A 1 28.40 -18.87 -5.57
N LYS A 2 28.94 -19.54 -4.53
CA LYS A 2 28.43 -20.84 -4.02
C LYS A 2 27.28 -20.76 -2.98
N GLY A 3 27.08 -19.62 -2.31
CA GLY A 3 25.98 -19.43 -1.34
C GLY A 3 24.59 -19.15 -1.98
N LEU A 4 24.55 -18.42 -3.09
CA LEU A 4 23.31 -18.21 -3.87
C LEU A 4 22.84 -19.49 -4.59
N LEU A 5 23.79 -20.35 -4.98
CA LEU A 5 23.50 -21.70 -5.47
C LEU A 5 22.83 -22.54 -4.39
N LEU A 6 23.19 -22.42 -3.11
CA LEU A 6 22.51 -23.15 -2.03
C LEU A 6 21.06 -22.70 -1.84
N PHE A 7 20.75 -21.41 -1.90
CA PHE A 7 19.37 -20.94 -1.75
C PHE A 7 18.51 -21.24 -3.00
N SER A 8 19.08 -21.12 -4.21
CA SER A 8 18.40 -21.47 -5.47
C SER A 8 18.25 -22.98 -5.66
N VAL A 9 19.24 -23.78 -5.28
CA VAL A 9 19.20 -25.26 -5.31
C VAL A 9 18.31 -25.80 -4.21
N VAL A 10 18.25 -25.16 -3.03
CA VAL A 10 17.26 -25.51 -2.00
C VAL A 10 15.86 -25.13 -2.47
N LEU A 11 15.63 -23.98 -3.13
CA LEU A 11 14.33 -23.65 -3.69
C LEU A 11 13.94 -24.60 -4.85
N GLU A 12 14.87 -24.92 -5.75
CA GLU A 12 14.65 -25.87 -6.86
C GLU A 12 14.41 -27.30 -6.36
N LEU A 13 15.21 -27.80 -5.41
CA LEU A 13 15.01 -29.11 -4.78
C LEU A 13 13.69 -29.17 -4.00
N LEU A 14 13.31 -28.11 -3.27
CA LEU A 14 12.03 -28.06 -2.56
C LEU A 14 10.83 -28.01 -3.52
N THR A 15 10.99 -27.48 -4.74
CA THR A 15 9.94 -27.56 -5.78
C THR A 15 9.92 -28.89 -6.52
N LYS A 16 11.08 -29.54 -6.72
CA LYS A 16 11.21 -30.78 -7.48
C LYS A 16 10.86 -32.03 -6.65
N ASP A 17 11.23 -32.04 -5.36
CA ASP A 17 10.88 -33.11 -4.41
C ASP A 17 9.36 -33.13 -4.11
N SER A 18 8.64 -32.03 -4.33
CA SER A 18 7.19 -31.95 -4.10
C SER A 18 6.33 -32.76 -5.09
N VAL A 19 6.94 -33.21 -6.20
CA VAL A 19 6.28 -34.05 -7.21
C VAL A 19 6.59 -35.53 -6.98
N GLU A 20 7.81 -35.88 -6.59
CA GLU A 20 8.23 -37.28 -6.37
C GLU A 20 7.85 -37.81 -4.97
N THR A 21 7.85 -36.98 -3.92
CA THR A 21 7.39 -37.40 -2.57
C THR A 21 5.87 -37.58 -2.46
N LYS A 22 5.13 -37.26 -3.51
CA LYS A 22 3.66 -37.33 -3.55
C LYS A 22 3.15 -38.78 -3.62
N GLU A 23 3.90 -39.69 -4.24
CA GLU A 23 3.52 -41.12 -4.32
C GLU A 23 3.96 -41.92 -3.08
N GLU A 24 5.10 -41.60 -2.47
CA GLU A 24 5.59 -42.32 -1.28
C GLU A 24 4.91 -41.87 0.03
N ALA A 25 4.51 -40.59 0.14
CA ALA A 25 3.84 -40.07 1.33
C ALA A 25 2.36 -40.51 1.45
N GLU A 26 1.66 -40.69 0.32
CA GLU A 26 0.29 -41.24 0.32
C GLU A 26 0.29 -42.74 0.66
N ALA A 27 1.30 -43.50 0.21
CA ALA A 27 1.47 -44.91 0.59
C ALA A 27 1.83 -45.08 2.08
N GLY A 28 2.70 -44.22 2.63
CA GLY A 28 3.09 -44.25 4.04
C GLY A 28 1.99 -43.81 5.00
N ALA A 29 1.15 -42.84 4.63
CA ALA A 29 0.04 -42.37 5.46
C ALA A 29 -1.09 -43.41 5.57
N ALA A 30 -1.34 -44.20 4.52
CA ALA A 30 -2.30 -45.30 4.55
C ALA A 30 -1.85 -46.46 5.46
N ALA A 31 -0.54 -46.78 5.47
CA ALA A 31 0.03 -47.81 6.33
C ALA A 31 0.04 -47.41 7.82
N ALA A 32 0.31 -46.13 8.13
CA ALA A 32 0.29 -45.61 9.50
C ALA A 32 -1.12 -45.54 10.10
N ALA A 33 -2.14 -45.25 9.28
CA ALA A 33 -3.55 -45.24 9.71
C ALA A 33 -4.07 -46.65 10.07
N ALA A 34 -3.55 -47.70 9.43
CA ALA A 34 -3.90 -49.08 9.75
C ALA A 34 -3.25 -49.58 11.06
N ALA A 35 -2.06 -49.06 11.41
CA ALA A 35 -1.34 -49.45 12.62
C ALA A 35 -1.87 -48.79 13.91
N ALA A 36 -2.54 -47.63 13.80
CA ALA A 36 -3.04 -46.87 14.96
C ALA A 36 -4.37 -47.40 15.54
N ALA A 37 -4.96 -48.47 14.99
CA ALA A 37 -6.23 -49.03 15.43
C ALA A 37 -6.11 -50.17 16.47
N LEU A 38 -4.91 -50.53 16.95
CA LEU A 38 -4.74 -51.52 18.00
C LEU A 38 -3.89 -50.99 19.18
N HIS A 39 -4.48 -51.11 20.36
CA HIS A 39 -3.97 -50.89 21.73
C HIS A 39 -4.11 -49.51 22.38
N PRO A 40 -4.85 -49.42 23.52
CA PRO A 40 -4.81 -48.28 24.42
C PRO A 40 -3.95 -48.54 25.69
N SER A 41 -3.42 -47.43 26.21
CA SER A 41 -3.04 -47.17 27.63
C SER A 41 -1.65 -47.55 28.13
N ALA A 42 -0.85 -46.55 28.55
CA ALA A 42 -0.22 -46.46 29.88
C ALA A 42 0.56 -45.13 30.07
N HIS A 43 0.42 -44.53 31.26
CA HIS A 43 1.10 -43.32 31.75
C HIS A 43 2.45 -43.64 32.41
N GLY A 44 3.38 -42.67 32.36
CA GLY A 44 4.32 -42.35 33.44
C GLY A 44 5.83 -42.52 33.16
N GLY A 45 6.62 -41.47 33.43
CA GLY A 45 8.07 -41.59 33.72
C GLY A 45 8.98 -40.53 33.07
N HIS A 46 9.59 -39.68 33.91
CA HIS A 46 10.67 -38.74 33.57
C HIS A 46 11.99 -39.44 33.17
N GLY A 47 12.78 -38.82 32.28
CA GLY A 47 14.20 -39.19 32.04
C GLY A 47 14.81 -38.44 30.85
N GLY A 48 15.89 -37.69 31.08
CA GLY A 48 16.52 -36.80 30.09
C GLY A 48 17.51 -37.47 29.12
N LYS A 49 17.69 -36.75 27.99
CA LYS A 49 18.70 -36.83 26.90
C LYS A 49 18.64 -38.01 25.91
N SER A 50 18.32 -37.72 24.64
CA SER A 50 19.29 -37.36 23.59
C SER A 50 18.61 -37.23 22.22
N GLY A 51 18.99 -36.20 21.44
CA GLY A 51 19.06 -36.27 19.98
C GLY A 51 17.83 -36.67 19.14
N GLY A 52 16.60 -36.48 19.62
CA GLY A 52 15.43 -36.59 18.76
C GLY A 52 15.33 -35.35 17.86
N PHE A 53 15.40 -35.52 16.53
CA PHE A 53 15.02 -34.46 15.59
C PHE A 53 13.67 -33.89 16.02
N ASP A 54 13.63 -32.61 16.39
CA ASP A 54 12.46 -32.01 17.01
C ASP A 54 11.34 -31.97 15.97
N VAL A 55 10.40 -32.92 16.04
CA VAL A 55 9.20 -32.99 15.19
C VAL A 55 8.38 -31.68 15.23
N LYS A 56 8.63 -30.80 16.21
CA LYS A 56 8.12 -29.42 16.23
C LYS A 56 8.71 -28.57 15.09
N ALA A 57 10.00 -28.68 14.79
CA ALA A 57 10.63 -27.99 13.66
C ALA A 57 10.02 -28.44 12.32
N LEU A 58 9.63 -29.72 12.20
CA LEU A 58 8.94 -30.23 11.01
C LEU A 58 7.54 -29.64 10.82
N ARG A 59 6.88 -29.18 11.90
CA ARG A 59 5.58 -28.46 11.79
C ARG A 59 5.76 -27.07 11.21
N ALA A 60 6.93 -26.44 11.41
CA ALA A 60 7.21 -25.11 10.85
C ALA A 60 7.17 -25.12 9.31
N PHE A 61 7.57 -26.20 8.63
CA PHE A 61 7.47 -26.29 7.16
C PHE A 61 6.03 -26.18 6.62
N ARG A 62 5.01 -26.45 7.45
CA ARG A 62 3.60 -26.24 7.06
C ARG A 62 3.30 -24.77 6.77
N VAL A 63 4.12 -23.84 7.28
CA VAL A 63 4.03 -22.39 7.01
C VAL A 63 4.33 -22.02 5.57
N LEU A 64 4.94 -22.91 4.77
CA LEU A 64 5.22 -22.66 3.36
C LEU A 64 3.99 -22.89 2.47
N ARG A 65 2.90 -23.46 3.00
CA ARG A 65 1.66 -23.72 2.24
C ARG A 65 1.04 -22.46 1.59
N PRO A 66 1.00 -21.28 2.23
CA PRO A 66 0.52 -20.05 1.60
C PRO A 66 1.31 -19.64 0.36
N LEU A 67 2.56 -20.07 0.18
CA LEU A 67 3.31 -19.82 -1.06
C LEU A 67 2.67 -20.49 -2.28
N ARG A 68 1.82 -21.51 -2.10
CA ARG A 68 1.01 -22.08 -3.18
C ARG A 68 0.06 -21.05 -3.81
N LEU A 69 -0.32 -20.01 -3.07
CA LEU A 69 -1.10 -18.90 -3.60
C LEU A 69 -0.33 -18.15 -4.69
N VAL A 70 0.99 -18.01 -4.55
CA VAL A 70 1.84 -17.36 -5.56
C VAL A 70 1.86 -18.19 -6.84
N SER A 71 1.98 -19.53 -6.75
CA SER A 71 1.88 -20.39 -7.93
C SER A 71 0.48 -20.43 -8.55
N GLY A 72 -0.58 -20.20 -7.74
CA GLY A 72 -1.96 -20.21 -8.23
C GLY A 72 -2.42 -18.90 -8.87
N VAL A 73 -1.77 -17.77 -8.55
CA VAL A 73 -2.17 -16.43 -9.01
C VAL A 73 -1.12 -15.86 -9.99
N PRO A 74 -1.40 -15.82 -11.31
CA PRO A 74 -0.43 -15.38 -12.32
C PRO A 74 0.12 -13.96 -12.08
N SER A 75 -0.72 -13.04 -11.59
CA SER A 75 -0.28 -11.67 -11.29
C SER A 75 0.79 -11.62 -10.19
N LEU A 76 0.70 -12.48 -9.17
CA LEU A 76 1.71 -12.56 -8.11
C LEU A 76 3.04 -13.11 -8.62
N GLN A 77 3.01 -14.04 -9.58
CA GLN A 77 4.24 -14.58 -10.20
C GLN A 77 5.01 -13.50 -10.95
N VAL A 78 4.30 -12.66 -11.71
CA VAL A 78 4.92 -11.54 -12.45
C VAL A 78 5.58 -10.57 -11.49
N VAL A 79 4.90 -10.23 -10.39
CA VAL A 79 5.44 -9.33 -9.35
C VAL A 79 6.67 -9.94 -8.69
N LEU A 80 6.60 -11.22 -8.26
CA LEU A 80 7.72 -11.89 -7.60
C LEU A 80 8.96 -11.96 -8.53
N ASN A 81 8.77 -12.32 -9.79
CA ASN A 81 9.84 -12.36 -10.78
C ASN A 81 10.49 -10.99 -11.00
N SER A 82 9.70 -9.92 -10.94
CA SER A 82 10.20 -8.54 -11.05
C SER A 82 11.05 -8.16 -9.84
N ILE A 83 10.60 -8.52 -8.62
CA ILE A 83 11.36 -8.32 -7.37
C ILE A 83 12.67 -9.11 -7.36
N ILE A 84 12.69 -10.34 -7.86
CA ILE A 84 13.90 -11.16 -7.92
C ILE A 84 14.92 -10.54 -8.88
N LYS A 85 14.48 -10.01 -10.03
CA LYS A 85 15.36 -9.31 -10.98
C LYS A 85 15.95 -8.03 -10.38
N ALA A 86 15.14 -7.27 -9.64
CA ALA A 86 15.59 -6.05 -8.96
C ALA A 86 16.60 -6.31 -7.82
N MET A 87 16.69 -7.55 -7.31
CA MET A 87 17.62 -7.91 -6.24
C MET A 87 19.08 -8.00 -6.72
N VAL A 88 19.29 -8.39 -7.99
CA VAL A 88 20.64 -8.65 -8.51
C VAL A 88 21.55 -7.41 -8.45
N PRO A 89 21.12 -6.21 -8.89
CA PRO A 89 21.93 -5.00 -8.79
C PRO A 89 22.27 -4.60 -7.35
N LEU A 90 21.39 -4.93 -6.39
CA LEU A 90 21.58 -4.62 -4.98
C LEU A 90 22.56 -5.55 -4.27
N LEU A 91 22.90 -6.69 -4.88
CA LEU A 91 23.86 -7.63 -4.29
C LEU A 91 25.22 -6.96 -4.03
N HIS A 92 25.67 -6.08 -4.93
CA HIS A 92 26.93 -5.34 -4.74
C HIS A 92 26.86 -4.39 -3.54
N ILE A 93 25.72 -3.73 -3.34
CA ILE A 93 25.50 -2.85 -2.19
C ILE A 93 25.43 -3.67 -0.91
N ALA A 94 24.69 -4.78 -0.91
CA ALA A 94 24.59 -5.68 0.24
C ALA A 94 25.97 -6.21 0.67
N LEU A 95 26.86 -6.51 -0.30
CA LEU A 95 28.25 -6.90 -0.01
C LEU A 95 29.06 -5.75 0.59
N LEU A 96 28.88 -4.51 0.11
CA LEU A 96 29.51 -3.33 0.69
C LEU A 96 29.04 -3.11 2.14
N VAL A 97 27.74 -3.20 2.40
CA VAL A 97 27.16 -3.07 3.74
C VAL A 97 27.69 -4.14 4.68
N LEU A 98 27.72 -5.40 4.24
CA LEU A 98 28.30 -6.49 5.01
C LEU A 98 29.77 -6.23 5.34
N PHE A 99 30.54 -5.69 4.39
CA PHE A 99 31.94 -5.35 4.62
C PHE A 99 32.11 -4.22 5.64
N VAL A 100 31.28 -3.17 5.56
CA VAL A 100 31.24 -2.09 6.56
C VAL A 100 30.89 -2.63 7.95
N ILE A 101 29.87 -3.50 8.05
CA ILE A 101 29.51 -4.16 9.31
C ILE A 101 30.70 -4.93 9.89
N ILE A 102 31.41 -5.72 9.07
CA ILE A 102 32.56 -6.51 9.52
C ILE A 102 33.68 -5.59 10.03
N ILE A 103 34.02 -4.52 9.30
CA ILE A 103 35.05 -3.57 9.73
C ILE A 103 34.71 -2.96 11.08
N TYR A 104 33.49 -2.41 11.22
CA TYR A 104 33.07 -1.77 12.46
C TYR A 104 32.92 -2.77 13.61
N ALA A 105 32.53 -4.02 13.33
CA ALA A 105 32.48 -5.08 14.34
C ALA A 105 33.87 -5.43 14.86
N ILE A 106 34.89 -5.52 13.99
CA ILE A 106 36.28 -5.78 14.40
C ILE A 106 36.83 -4.59 15.19
N ILE A 107 36.62 -3.36 14.70
CA ILE A 107 37.07 -2.15 15.41
C ILE A 107 36.39 -2.07 16.79
N GLY A 108 35.07 -2.32 16.86
CA GLY A 108 34.32 -2.30 18.12
C GLY A 108 34.78 -3.40 19.08
N LEU A 109 35.02 -4.61 18.58
CA LEU A 109 35.59 -5.73 19.36
C LEU A 109 36.93 -5.33 20.00
N GLU A 110 37.88 -4.82 19.21
CA GLU A 110 39.20 -4.43 19.72
C GLU A 110 39.14 -3.25 20.71
N LEU A 111 38.26 -2.27 20.48
CA LEU A 111 38.15 -1.09 21.34
C LEU A 111 37.39 -1.36 22.65
N PHE A 112 36.38 -2.23 22.62
CA PHE A 112 35.33 -2.29 23.64
C PHE A 112 35.18 -3.64 24.34
N ILE A 113 36.04 -4.62 24.03
CA ILE A 113 36.01 -5.96 24.65
C ILE A 113 36.01 -5.89 26.18
N GLY A 114 35.03 -6.57 26.79
CA GLY A 114 34.90 -6.76 28.23
C GLY A 114 34.52 -5.51 29.02
N LYS A 115 34.22 -4.38 28.37
CA LYS A 115 34.00 -3.08 29.06
C LYS A 115 32.62 -2.95 29.70
N MET A 116 31.63 -3.74 29.28
CA MET A 116 30.24 -3.62 29.73
C MET A 116 29.86 -4.60 30.86
N HIS A 117 30.82 -5.21 31.57
CA HIS A 117 30.56 -6.24 32.59
C HIS A 117 30.54 -5.75 34.05
N ALA A 118 30.67 -4.45 34.27
CA ALA A 118 30.59 -3.85 35.59
C ALA A 118 29.29 -3.06 35.77
N THR A 119 28.59 -3.26 36.88
CA THR A 119 27.39 -2.50 37.27
C THR A 119 27.37 -2.21 38.77
N CYS A 120 26.40 -1.42 39.21
CA CYS A 120 26.27 -0.99 40.60
C CYS A 120 25.54 -2.04 41.44
N TYR A 121 26.23 -2.55 42.46
CA TYR A 121 25.66 -3.47 43.43
C TYR A 121 25.55 -2.82 44.81
N PHE A 122 24.61 -3.25 45.63
CA PHE A 122 24.60 -2.87 47.05
C PHE A 122 25.84 -3.44 47.76
N SER A 123 26.52 -2.61 48.55
CA SER A 123 27.73 -2.99 49.27
C SER A 123 27.52 -4.28 50.08
N GLY A 124 28.31 -5.31 49.77
CA GLY A 124 28.28 -6.60 50.47
C GLY A 124 27.18 -7.60 50.05
N THR A 125 26.35 -7.30 49.05
CA THR A 125 25.31 -8.24 48.54
C THR A 125 25.47 -8.47 47.03
N GLU A 126 24.96 -9.56 46.47
CA GLU A 126 24.96 -9.80 45.01
C GLU A 126 23.76 -9.16 44.29
N HIS A 127 23.01 -8.29 44.97
CA HIS A 127 21.86 -7.61 44.39
C HIS A 127 22.28 -6.34 43.66
N ILE A 128 21.84 -6.24 42.40
CA ILE A 128 21.96 -5.05 41.58
C ILE A 128 21.12 -3.94 42.20
N ALA A 129 21.66 -2.73 42.27
CA ALA A 129 21.04 -1.61 42.98
C ALA A 129 20.00 -0.83 42.17
N GLU A 130 20.04 -0.96 40.84
CA GLU A 130 19.19 -0.22 39.90
C GLU A 130 18.18 -1.16 39.22
N ASP A 131 16.94 -0.71 39.02
CA ASP A 131 15.90 -1.47 38.33
C ASP A 131 16.21 -1.63 36.83
N GLU A 132 16.83 -0.60 36.22
CA GLU A 132 17.39 -0.63 34.87
C GLU A 132 18.92 -0.56 34.95
N PRO A 133 19.62 -1.70 34.98
CA PRO A 133 21.07 -1.72 35.18
C PRO A 133 21.80 -1.13 33.98
N ALA A 134 22.67 -0.17 34.25
CA ALA A 134 23.62 0.38 33.28
C ALA A 134 25.07 0.07 33.70
N PRO A 135 26.03 0.09 32.75
CA PRO A 135 27.44 -0.04 33.08
C PRO A 135 27.93 1.02 34.09
N CYS A 136 28.99 0.69 34.81
CA CYS A 136 29.72 1.63 35.65
C CYS A 136 31.23 1.44 35.48
N ALA A 137 32.00 2.45 35.83
CA ALA A 137 33.46 2.39 35.82
C ALA A 137 34.02 2.16 37.22
N ILE A 138 34.82 1.09 37.39
CA ILE A 138 35.52 0.79 38.67
C ILE A 138 36.61 1.83 38.94
N SER A 139 37.26 2.33 37.88
CA SER A 139 38.24 3.40 37.95
C SER A 139 38.25 4.17 36.62
N GLY A 140 38.31 5.50 36.68
CA GLY A 140 38.40 6.37 35.48
C GLY A 140 37.28 7.40 35.38
N HIS A 141 37.04 7.86 34.15
CA HIS A 141 36.10 8.94 33.80
C HIS A 141 34.68 8.46 33.42
N GLY A 142 34.37 7.17 33.61
CA GLY A 142 33.03 6.63 33.38
C GLY A 142 32.05 6.93 34.52
N ARG A 143 30.85 6.39 34.41
CA ARG A 143 29.76 6.59 35.38
C ARG A 143 30.12 5.96 36.72
N GLN A 144 29.98 6.75 37.78
CA GLN A 144 30.06 6.29 39.17
C GLN A 144 28.66 5.97 39.69
N CYS A 145 28.56 5.02 40.62
CA CYS A 145 27.29 4.63 41.19
C CYS A 145 26.66 5.79 42.00
N PRO A 146 25.44 6.24 41.66
CA PRO A 146 24.85 7.44 42.25
C PRO A 146 24.27 7.21 43.66
N ILE A 147 24.02 5.96 44.05
CA ILE A 147 23.35 5.61 45.30
C ILE A 147 24.39 5.38 46.41
N ASN A 148 24.20 6.04 47.55
CA ASN A 148 25.07 5.84 48.72
C ASN A 148 24.99 4.38 49.22
N GLY A 149 26.15 3.76 49.46
CA GLY A 149 26.23 2.35 49.85
C GLY A 149 26.12 1.37 48.68
N THR A 150 26.44 1.84 47.46
CA THR A 150 26.61 0.97 46.29
C THR A 150 28.04 1.05 45.79
N ASP A 151 28.56 -0.09 45.35
CA ASP A 151 29.90 -0.22 44.81
C ASP A 151 29.84 -0.80 43.40
N CYS A 152 30.62 -0.20 42.48
CA CYS A 152 30.76 -0.69 41.11
C CYS A 152 31.59 -1.98 41.11
N ARG A 153 31.02 -3.08 40.63
CA ARG A 153 31.70 -4.38 40.58
C ARG A 153 31.49 -5.09 39.26
N GLU A 154 32.52 -5.81 38.83
CA GLU A 154 32.48 -6.78 37.74
C GLU A 154 31.64 -8.01 38.12
N GLY A 155 31.10 -8.69 37.10
CA GLY A 155 30.28 -9.90 37.26
C GLY A 155 28.87 -9.77 36.69
N TRP A 156 28.55 -8.64 36.06
CA TRP A 156 27.29 -8.44 35.37
C TRP A 156 27.34 -9.02 33.95
N HIS A 157 26.24 -9.67 33.53
CA HIS A 157 26.11 -10.22 32.18
C HIS A 157 26.20 -9.16 31.07
N GLY A 158 25.92 -7.90 31.40
CA GLY A 158 25.91 -6.78 30.46
C GLY A 158 24.50 -6.36 30.05
N PRO A 159 24.38 -5.26 29.28
CA PRO A 159 23.09 -4.71 28.85
C PRO A 159 22.26 -5.73 28.08
N ASN A 160 20.93 -5.62 28.19
CA ASN A 160 19.97 -6.54 27.56
C ASN A 160 20.29 -8.03 27.82
N ASN A 161 20.58 -8.38 29.07
CA ASN A 161 20.97 -9.74 29.48
C ASN A 161 22.23 -10.27 28.77
N GLY A 162 23.16 -9.39 28.42
CA GLY A 162 24.41 -9.75 27.74
C GLY A 162 24.26 -10.00 26.25
N ILE A 163 23.20 -9.52 25.59
CA ILE A 163 23.03 -9.65 24.14
C ILE A 163 23.79 -8.54 23.40
N THR A 164 23.67 -7.29 23.87
CA THR A 164 24.37 -6.14 23.30
C THR A 164 25.73 -5.95 23.98
N ASN A 165 26.77 -6.49 23.35
CA ASN A 165 28.16 -6.38 23.79
C ASN A 165 29.12 -6.47 22.59
N PHE A 166 30.41 -6.25 22.87
CA PHE A 166 31.50 -6.34 21.90
C PHE A 166 32.53 -7.41 22.31
N ASP A 167 32.12 -8.48 23.00
CA ASP A 167 33.07 -9.46 23.55
C ASP A 167 33.46 -10.55 22.55
N ASN A 168 32.56 -10.84 21.62
CA ASN A 168 32.82 -11.77 20.52
C ASN A 168 32.42 -11.15 19.19
N PHE A 169 33.06 -11.60 18.12
CA PHE A 169 32.81 -11.12 16.77
C PHE A 169 31.32 -11.16 16.36
N LEU A 170 30.58 -12.21 16.73
CA LEU A 170 29.16 -12.33 16.38
C LEU A 170 28.26 -11.37 17.16
N PHE A 171 28.52 -11.13 18.45
CA PHE A 171 27.79 -10.15 19.25
C PHE A 171 28.12 -8.72 18.82
N ALA A 172 29.39 -8.45 18.50
CA ALA A 172 29.81 -7.18 17.92
C ALA A 172 29.10 -6.94 16.57
N MET A 173 29.03 -7.97 15.70
CA MET A 173 28.31 -7.88 14.42
C MET A 173 26.82 -7.59 14.62
N LEU A 174 26.16 -8.25 15.58
CA LEU A 174 24.74 -8.04 15.89
C LEU A 174 24.50 -6.61 16.42
N THR A 175 25.34 -6.15 17.35
CA THR A 175 25.25 -4.80 17.93
C THR A 175 25.51 -3.72 16.88
N VAL A 176 26.49 -3.92 15.99
CA VAL A 176 26.75 -3.02 14.85
C VAL A 176 25.59 -3.02 13.86
N PHE A 177 25.02 -4.18 13.55
CA PHE A 177 23.83 -4.28 12.71
C PHE A 177 22.66 -3.50 13.32
N GLN A 178 22.39 -3.67 14.62
CA GLN A 178 21.39 -2.89 15.35
C GLN A 178 21.65 -1.38 15.21
N CYS A 179 22.88 -0.93 15.45
CA CYS A 179 23.22 0.50 15.33
C CYS A 179 23.01 1.02 13.90
N ILE A 180 23.33 0.23 12.87
CA ILE A 180 23.14 0.61 11.47
C ILE A 180 21.66 0.75 11.11
N THR A 181 20.77 -0.04 11.72
CA THR A 181 19.32 0.11 11.53
C THR A 181 18.73 1.37 12.17
N MET A 182 19.56 2.17 12.87
CA MET A 182 19.17 3.41 13.57
C MET A 182 18.20 3.20 14.74
N GLU A 183 18.09 1.98 15.27
CA GLU A 183 17.25 1.66 16.43
C GLU A 183 18.11 1.25 17.65
N GLY A 184 17.88 1.91 18.79
CA GLY A 184 18.62 1.64 20.03
C GLY A 184 20.13 1.92 19.97
N TRP A 185 20.61 2.64 18.95
CA TRP A 185 22.05 2.95 18.79
C TRP A 185 22.56 3.93 19.84
N THR A 186 21.70 4.85 20.30
CA THR A 186 22.05 5.80 21.36
C THR A 186 22.22 5.08 22.70
N ASP A 187 21.44 4.02 22.96
CA ASP A 187 21.53 3.27 24.20
C ASP A 187 22.89 2.57 24.29
N VAL A 188 23.34 1.96 23.19
CA VAL A 188 24.68 1.37 23.10
C VAL A 188 25.79 2.42 23.27
N LEU A 189 25.62 3.62 22.69
CA LEU A 189 26.54 4.74 22.90
C LEU A 189 26.58 5.16 24.37
N TYR A 190 25.43 5.32 25.03
CA TYR A 190 25.35 5.75 26.42
C TYR A 190 25.91 4.70 27.37
N TRP A 191 25.62 3.41 27.16
CA TRP A 191 26.26 2.33 27.91
C TRP A 191 27.78 2.32 27.74
N MET A 192 28.28 2.64 26.54
CA MET A 192 29.72 2.75 26.33
C MET A 192 30.32 3.97 27.05
N ASN A 193 29.63 5.10 27.03
CA ASN A 193 30.04 6.31 27.75
C ASN A 193 30.07 6.07 29.26
N ASP A 194 29.10 5.33 29.79
CA ASP A 194 29.05 4.98 31.21
C ASP A 194 30.19 4.03 31.59
N ALA A 195 30.58 3.12 30.71
CA ALA A 195 31.68 2.18 30.94
C ALA A 195 33.08 2.83 30.84
N MET A 196 33.32 3.69 29.84
CA MET A 196 34.67 4.20 29.52
C MET A 196 34.86 5.72 29.61
N GLY A 197 33.77 6.49 29.73
CA GLY A 197 33.77 7.94 29.66
C GLY A 197 33.39 8.49 28.27
N LEU A 198 33.15 9.80 28.20
CA LEU A 198 32.52 10.47 27.05
C LEU A 198 33.45 10.80 25.88
N GLU A 199 34.77 10.68 26.04
CA GLU A 199 35.73 11.36 25.13
C GLU A 199 35.87 10.71 23.74
N LEU A 200 35.83 9.38 23.66
CA LEU A 200 36.15 8.62 22.44
C LEU A 200 34.98 7.82 21.82
N PRO A 201 34.03 7.23 22.59
CA PRO A 201 33.00 6.36 22.02
C PRO A 201 32.11 7.04 20.97
N TRP A 202 31.79 8.33 21.16
CA TRP A 202 30.94 9.06 20.21
C TRP A 202 31.54 9.12 18.80
N VAL A 203 32.88 9.16 18.65
CA VAL A 203 33.54 9.17 17.33
C VAL A 203 33.20 7.91 16.56
N TYR A 204 33.25 6.74 17.23
CA TYR A 204 32.93 5.45 16.64
C TYR A 204 31.44 5.36 16.26
N PHE A 205 30.52 5.70 17.18
CA PHE A 205 29.09 5.54 16.92
C PHE A 205 28.55 6.57 15.92
N VAL A 206 29.00 7.83 15.98
CA VAL A 206 28.60 8.86 15.01
C VAL A 206 29.15 8.53 13.62
N SER A 207 30.41 8.09 13.49
CA SER A 207 30.93 7.67 12.18
C SER A 207 30.21 6.43 11.65
N LEU A 208 29.86 5.48 12.53
CA LEU A 208 29.07 4.30 12.17
C LEU A 208 27.69 4.68 11.60
N VAL A 209 26.97 5.61 12.22
CA VAL A 209 25.64 6.05 11.71
C VAL A 209 25.78 6.80 10.38
N ILE A 210 26.80 7.65 10.22
CA ILE A 210 27.03 8.39 8.97
C ILE A 210 27.37 7.44 7.81
N PHE A 211 28.37 6.59 7.98
CA PHE A 211 28.85 5.71 6.91
C PHE A 211 28.05 4.40 6.76
N GLY A 212 27.54 3.87 7.86
CA GLY A 212 26.81 2.60 7.90
C GLY A 212 25.31 2.75 7.64
N SER A 213 24.67 3.85 8.05
CA SER A 213 23.24 4.06 7.86
C SER A 213 22.94 5.03 6.71
N PHE A 214 23.33 6.31 6.84
CA PHE A 214 22.95 7.33 5.87
C PHE A 214 23.54 7.10 4.48
N PHE A 215 24.84 6.82 4.40
CA PHE A 215 25.49 6.55 3.12
C PHE A 215 24.92 5.30 2.43
N VAL A 216 24.68 4.23 3.19
CA VAL A 216 24.11 2.97 2.68
C VAL A 216 22.68 3.19 2.18
N LEU A 217 21.83 3.84 2.97
CA LEU A 217 20.44 4.13 2.61
C LEU A 217 20.38 4.94 1.31
N ASN A 218 21.21 5.98 1.19
CA ASN A 218 21.29 6.79 -0.02
C ASN A 218 21.77 5.99 -1.24
N LEU A 219 22.74 5.08 -1.06
CA LEU A 219 23.22 4.22 -2.13
C LEU A 219 22.15 3.22 -2.60
N VAL A 220 21.43 2.61 -1.65
CA VAL A 220 20.32 1.68 -1.95
C VAL A 220 19.22 2.42 -2.70
N LEU A 221 18.78 3.60 -2.22
CA LEU A 221 17.78 4.41 -2.90
C LEU A 221 18.23 4.84 -4.30
N GLY A 222 19.48 5.26 -4.45
CA GLY A 222 20.05 5.68 -5.73
C GLY A 222 20.09 4.55 -6.77
N VAL A 223 20.58 3.37 -6.39
CA VAL A 223 20.64 2.22 -7.30
C VAL A 223 19.25 1.70 -7.66
N LEU A 224 18.35 1.61 -6.67
CA LEU A 224 16.97 1.22 -6.93
C LEU A 224 16.26 2.20 -7.85
N SER A 225 16.37 3.51 -7.58
CA SER A 225 15.80 4.53 -8.45
C SER A 225 16.35 4.40 -9.86
N GLY A 226 17.66 4.16 -10.02
CA GLY A 226 18.28 3.96 -11.33
C GLY A 226 17.74 2.73 -12.07
N GLU A 227 17.56 1.60 -11.39
CA GLU A 227 17.02 0.38 -12.02
C GLU A 227 15.52 0.47 -12.31
N PHE A 228 14.72 1.05 -11.43
CA PHE A 228 13.31 1.30 -11.70
C PHE A 228 13.12 2.28 -12.86
N SER A 229 13.95 3.32 -12.98
CA SER A 229 13.93 4.22 -14.14
C SER A 229 14.24 3.49 -15.44
N LYS A 230 15.29 2.64 -15.47
CA LYS A 230 15.60 1.82 -16.66
C LYS A 230 14.46 0.85 -17.02
N GLU A 231 13.85 0.22 -16.03
CA GLU A 231 12.76 -0.72 -16.28
C GLU A 231 11.50 0.00 -16.78
N ARG A 232 11.23 1.22 -16.28
CA ARG A 232 10.20 2.11 -16.80
C ARG A 232 10.49 2.54 -18.24
N GLU A 233 11.71 2.93 -18.58
CA GLU A 233 12.08 3.31 -19.96
C GLU A 233 11.81 2.16 -20.95
N LYS A 234 12.17 0.93 -20.58
CA LYS A 234 11.84 -0.26 -21.38
C LYS A 234 10.33 -0.49 -21.50
N ALA A 235 9.58 -0.31 -20.41
CA ALA A 235 8.13 -0.44 -20.43
C ALA A 235 7.46 0.62 -21.31
N LYS A 236 7.94 1.87 -21.24
CA LYS A 236 7.48 2.98 -22.07
C LYS A 236 7.77 2.72 -23.54
N ALA A 237 8.99 2.31 -23.90
CA ALA A 237 9.36 1.98 -25.28
C ALA A 237 8.48 0.85 -25.86
N ARG A 238 8.14 -0.17 -25.05
CA ARG A 238 7.19 -1.23 -25.46
C ARG A 238 5.76 -0.69 -25.66
N GLY A 239 5.31 0.18 -24.77
CA GLY A 239 3.99 0.82 -24.89
C GLY A 239 3.90 1.73 -26.12
N ASP A 240 4.94 2.51 -26.39
CA ASP A 240 5.02 3.40 -27.55
C ASP A 240 5.08 2.59 -28.86
N PHE A 241 5.82 1.47 -28.89
CA PHE A 241 5.80 0.54 -30.01
C PHE A 241 4.41 -0.06 -30.27
N GLN A 242 3.68 -0.44 -29.21
CA GLN A 242 2.32 -0.97 -29.34
C GLN A 242 1.35 0.08 -29.89
N LYS A 243 1.43 1.33 -29.38
CA LYS A 243 0.62 2.44 -29.89
C LYS A 243 0.94 2.77 -31.34
N LEU A 244 2.22 2.74 -31.73
CA LEU A 244 2.64 2.96 -33.11
C LEU A 244 2.02 1.90 -34.03
N ARG A 245 2.01 0.64 -33.59
CA ARG A 245 1.38 -0.46 -34.32
C ARG A 245 -0.13 -0.30 -34.44
N GLU A 246 -0.80 0.12 -33.38
CA GLU A 246 -2.24 0.44 -33.41
C GLU A 246 -2.55 1.61 -34.34
N LYS A 247 -1.73 2.67 -34.33
CA LYS A 247 -1.85 3.82 -35.25
C LYS A 247 -1.69 3.38 -36.71
N GLN A 248 -0.65 2.59 -37.01
CA GLN A 248 -0.41 2.04 -38.35
C GLN A 248 -1.58 1.14 -38.82
N GLN A 249 -2.06 0.24 -37.96
CA GLN A 249 -3.20 -0.61 -38.29
C GLN A 249 -4.45 0.24 -38.59
N LEU A 250 -4.70 1.27 -37.78
CA LEU A 250 -5.86 2.15 -37.96
C LEU A 250 -5.76 3.00 -39.23
N GLU A 251 -4.55 3.42 -39.62
CA GLU A 251 -4.29 4.10 -40.90
C GLU A 251 -4.50 3.16 -42.11
N GLU A 252 -4.05 1.91 -42.03
CA GLU A 252 -4.30 0.89 -43.06
C GLU A 252 -5.79 0.56 -43.19
N ASP A 253 -6.48 0.34 -42.06
CA ASP A 253 -7.92 0.07 -42.04
C ASP A 253 -8.71 1.27 -42.59
N LEU A 254 -8.36 2.50 -42.18
CA LEU A 254 -9.00 3.73 -42.67
C LEU A 254 -8.82 3.89 -44.18
N LYS A 255 -7.62 3.59 -44.71
CA LYS A 255 -7.34 3.63 -46.15
C LYS A 255 -8.15 2.56 -46.89
N GLY A 256 -8.25 1.35 -46.34
CA GLY A 256 -9.08 0.27 -46.89
C GLY A 256 -10.57 0.65 -46.95
N TYR A 257 -11.10 1.26 -45.88
CA TYR A 257 -12.47 1.78 -45.87
C TYR A 257 -12.68 2.88 -46.90
N LEU A 258 -11.73 3.81 -47.04
CA LEU A 258 -11.80 4.88 -48.04
C LEU A 258 -11.81 4.30 -49.46
N ASP A 259 -10.95 3.31 -49.75
CA ASP A 259 -10.88 2.65 -51.06
C ASP A 259 -12.19 1.94 -51.41
N TRP A 260 -12.79 1.21 -50.45
CA TRP A 260 -14.11 0.59 -50.62
C TRP A 260 -15.22 1.62 -50.87
N ILE A 261 -15.22 2.74 -50.15
CA ILE A 261 -16.20 3.82 -50.37
C ILE A 261 -16.03 4.40 -51.78
N THR A 262 -14.79 4.67 -52.19
CA THR A 262 -14.47 5.23 -53.52
C THR A 262 -14.90 4.26 -54.63
N GLN A 263 -14.62 2.96 -54.45
CA GLN A 263 -15.00 1.93 -55.40
C GLN A 263 -16.52 1.72 -55.47
N ALA A 264 -17.23 1.88 -54.35
CA ALA A 264 -18.70 1.86 -54.32
C ALA A 264 -19.32 3.12 -54.94
N GLU A 265 -18.65 4.28 -54.87
CA GLU A 265 -19.06 5.50 -55.58
C GLU A 265 -18.80 5.41 -57.09
N ASP A 266 -17.75 4.67 -57.53
CA ASP A 266 -17.44 4.42 -58.94
C ASP A 266 -18.33 3.33 -59.57
N ILE A 267 -18.97 2.47 -58.76
CA ILE A 267 -20.04 1.56 -59.22
C ILE A 267 -21.31 2.37 -59.38
N ASP A 268 -21.41 3.06 -60.51
CA ASP A 268 -22.64 3.73 -60.95
C ASP A 268 -23.71 2.66 -61.26
N PRO A 269 -24.87 2.61 -60.58
CA PRO A 269 -25.96 1.72 -60.95
C PRO A 269 -26.58 2.08 -62.32
N ASP A 270 -26.15 3.17 -62.95
CA ASP A 270 -26.66 3.62 -64.25
C ASP A 270 -25.96 2.94 -65.46
N ASN A 271 -25.09 1.93 -65.24
CA ASN A 271 -24.40 1.21 -66.30
C ASN A 271 -24.92 -0.22 -66.59
N GLU A 272 -26.04 -0.63 -65.98
CA GLU A 272 -26.75 -1.85 -66.39
C GLU A 272 -28.08 -1.62 -67.12
N ASP A 273 -28.51 -0.37 -67.33
CA ASP A 273 -29.70 -0.05 -68.12
C ASP A 273 -29.35 0.93 -69.26
N GLU A 274 -28.69 0.43 -70.32
CA GLU A 274 -28.86 0.99 -71.66
C GLU A 274 -30.33 0.77 -72.07
N ASP A 275 -31.23 1.64 -71.65
CA ASP A 275 -32.44 1.99 -72.41
C ASP A 275 -33.14 3.20 -71.77
N GLY A 276 -32.83 4.37 -72.33
CA GLY A 276 -33.81 5.44 -72.51
C GLY A 276 -34.38 6.15 -71.27
N ASN A 277 -33.94 7.40 -71.13
CA ASN A 277 -34.78 8.58 -70.90
C ASN A 277 -34.61 9.31 -69.55
N GLU A 278 -34.30 10.61 -69.70
CA GLU A 278 -34.64 11.77 -68.86
C GLU A 278 -34.14 11.94 -67.40
N GLU A 279 -33.46 13.07 -67.26
CA GLU A 279 -33.50 14.04 -66.16
C GLU A 279 -33.16 13.62 -64.71
N GLY A 280 -32.02 14.11 -64.24
CA GLY A 280 -31.79 14.28 -62.81
C GLY A 280 -30.43 14.88 -62.47
N LYS A 281 -30.36 16.19 -62.22
CA LYS A 281 -29.19 16.85 -61.62
C LYS A 281 -28.75 16.11 -60.34
N ARG A 282 -27.56 15.49 -60.34
CA ARG A 282 -26.87 15.06 -59.11
C ARG A 282 -25.66 15.95 -58.83
N ASN A 283 -25.63 16.48 -57.61
CA ASN A 283 -24.68 17.47 -57.14
C ASN A 283 -23.29 16.85 -56.91
N ARG A 284 -22.28 17.46 -57.52
CA ARG A 284 -20.85 17.21 -57.28
C ARG A 284 -20.49 17.72 -55.88
N VAL A 285 -20.04 16.85 -54.99
CA VAL A 285 -19.44 17.26 -53.69
C VAL A 285 -17.93 17.09 -53.83
N THR A 286 -17.18 18.17 -53.58
CA THR A 286 -15.71 18.13 -53.62
C THR A 286 -15.14 17.99 -52.21
N LEU A 287 -13.90 17.51 -52.09
CA LEU A 287 -13.17 17.31 -50.83
C LEU A 287 -13.13 18.57 -49.92
N ALA A 288 -13.33 19.76 -50.51
CA ALA A 288 -13.46 21.02 -49.79
C ALA A 288 -14.79 21.15 -49.00
N ASP A 289 -15.88 20.53 -49.44
CA ASP A 289 -17.20 20.65 -48.78
C ASP A 289 -17.33 19.79 -47.52
N LEU A 290 -16.50 18.75 -47.38
CA LEU A 290 -16.46 17.89 -46.19
C LEU A 290 -15.62 18.50 -45.06
N THR A 291 -14.74 19.45 -45.36
CA THR A 291 -13.94 20.14 -44.33
C THR A 291 -14.70 21.32 -43.71
N GLU A 292 -15.78 21.81 -44.32
CA GLU A 292 -16.57 22.93 -43.78
C GLU A 292 -17.83 22.53 -42.97
N LYS A 293 -18.24 21.26 -42.98
CA LYS A 293 -19.46 20.80 -42.27
C LYS A 293 -19.19 20.09 -40.94
N LYS A 294 -18.14 20.48 -40.21
CA LYS A 294 -18.00 20.16 -38.77
C LYS A 294 -18.70 21.20 -37.89
N LYS A 295 -19.98 21.46 -38.18
CA LYS A 295 -20.92 22.14 -37.29
C LYS A 295 -22.34 21.65 -37.60
N GLY A 296 -22.79 20.68 -36.81
CA GLY A 296 -24.22 20.43 -36.61
C GLY A 296 -24.73 19.05 -37.00
N SER A 297 -25.27 18.37 -35.98
CA SER A 297 -26.28 17.32 -36.00
C SER A 297 -25.80 15.87 -35.84
N ARG A 298 -26.51 15.23 -34.92
CA ARG A 298 -26.37 13.89 -34.34
C ARG A 298 -27.59 13.08 -34.81
N PHE A 299 -27.42 11.83 -35.24
CA PHE A 299 -28.32 10.71 -34.91
C PHE A 299 -27.67 9.37 -35.33
N GLY A 300 -27.94 8.31 -34.56
CA GLY A 300 -27.45 6.96 -34.84
C GLY A 300 -28.49 5.89 -34.52
N TRP A 301 -28.22 4.66 -35.02
CA TRP A 301 -28.58 3.28 -34.58
C TRP A 301 -28.47 2.39 -35.84
N PHE A 302 -27.82 1.21 -35.89
CA PHE A 302 -27.74 0.08 -34.96
C PHE A 302 -26.50 -0.80 -35.27
N SER A 303 -25.84 -1.36 -34.25
CA SER A 303 -25.48 -2.80 -34.08
C SER A 303 -24.29 -2.97 -33.14
N GLN A 304 -24.33 -4.07 -32.39
CA GLN A 304 -23.68 -4.33 -31.12
C GLN A 304 -22.67 -5.49 -31.28
N SER A 305 -21.43 -5.35 -30.82
CA SER A 305 -20.73 -6.37 -30.01
C SER A 305 -19.33 -5.93 -29.53
N SER A 306 -19.18 -5.97 -28.20
CA SER A 306 -18.01 -6.29 -27.35
C SER A 306 -16.64 -5.60 -27.50
N ASP A 307 -16.30 -4.89 -26.41
CA ASP A 307 -14.99 -4.83 -25.71
C ASP A 307 -13.81 -4.15 -26.39
N THR A 308 -12.99 -3.30 -25.77
CA THR A 308 -12.91 -2.63 -24.45
C THR A 308 -11.72 -1.67 -24.62
N HIS A 309 -11.81 -0.38 -24.30
CA HIS A 309 -10.71 0.49 -23.81
C HIS A 309 -11.25 1.91 -23.69
N ALA A 310 -11.57 2.34 -22.46
CA ALA A 310 -12.09 3.67 -22.18
C ALA A 310 -10.97 4.55 -21.61
N SER A 311 -10.43 5.43 -22.44
CA SER A 311 -9.76 6.66 -22.01
C SER A 311 -10.80 7.79 -21.98
N MET A 312 -10.92 8.47 -20.85
CA MET A 312 -11.69 9.72 -20.73
C MET A 312 -10.72 10.90 -20.90
N PRO A 313 -11.10 11.95 -21.65
CA PRO A 313 -10.61 13.29 -21.37
C PRO A 313 -11.71 14.20 -20.80
N ALA A 314 -11.17 15.15 -20.04
CA ALA A 314 -11.72 16.31 -19.37
C ALA A 314 -13.01 16.96 -19.93
N SER A 315 -13.76 17.44 -18.95
CA SER A 315 -14.77 18.49 -19.00
C SER A 315 -14.59 19.55 -20.10
N GLU A 316 -15.52 19.56 -21.04
CA GLU A 316 -16.12 20.80 -21.54
C GLU A 316 -17.64 20.60 -21.60
N THR A 317 -18.35 21.60 -21.10
CA THR A 317 -19.80 21.65 -21.09
C THR A 317 -20.31 21.90 -22.51
N GLU A 318 -20.44 20.86 -23.32
CA GLU A 318 -21.30 20.93 -24.50
C GLU A 318 -22.76 20.81 -24.07
N SER A 319 -23.50 21.87 -24.38
CA SER A 319 -24.96 21.92 -24.31
C SER A 319 -25.54 20.84 -25.22
N VAL A 320 -25.90 19.71 -24.64
CA VAL A 320 -26.70 18.70 -25.34
C VAL A 320 -28.09 19.29 -25.59
N ASN A 321 -28.30 19.71 -26.84
CA ASN A 321 -29.62 19.91 -27.41
C ASN A 321 -30.44 18.65 -27.17
N THR A 322 -31.62 18.85 -26.58
CA THR A 322 -32.66 17.83 -26.48
C THR A 322 -33.02 17.34 -27.88
N GLU A 323 -32.60 16.13 -28.23
CA GLU A 323 -33.21 15.37 -29.31
C GLU A 323 -34.68 15.12 -28.94
N THR A 324 -35.54 15.56 -29.84
CA THR A 324 -36.94 15.16 -29.93
C THR A 324 -36.99 13.66 -30.22
N VAL A 325 -37.06 12.85 -29.15
CA VAL A 325 -37.52 11.46 -29.28
C VAL A 325 -39.03 11.54 -29.54
N ALA A 326 -39.42 11.12 -30.73
CA ALA A 326 -40.81 10.81 -31.05
C ALA A 326 -41.26 9.70 -30.08
N GLU A 327 -42.16 10.05 -29.15
CA GLU A 327 -42.82 9.06 -28.30
C GLU A 327 -43.79 8.26 -29.19
N ASP A 328 -43.47 6.98 -29.39
CA ASP A 328 -44.41 5.98 -29.87
C ASP A 328 -45.69 6.01 -29.01
N GLU A 329 -46.83 6.09 -29.70
CA GLU A 329 -48.16 6.11 -29.10
C GLU A 329 -48.48 4.79 -28.39
N VAL A 330 -48.12 4.67 -27.11
CA VAL A 330 -48.80 3.74 -26.19
C VAL A 330 -49.94 4.49 -25.52
N LYS A 331 -51.14 4.37 -26.11
CA LYS A 331 -52.40 4.84 -25.53
C LYS A 331 -52.68 4.10 -24.22
N THR A 332 -52.42 4.75 -23.09
CA THR A 332 -53.08 4.46 -21.80
C THR A 332 -53.97 5.65 -21.38
N PRO A 333 -55.15 5.41 -20.79
CA PRO A 333 -56.22 6.40 -20.78
C PRO A 333 -56.10 7.39 -19.62
N CYS A 334 -56.61 8.60 -19.86
CA CYS A 334 -57.10 9.56 -18.87
C CYS A 334 -56.06 10.20 -17.91
N CYS A 335 -55.42 11.27 -18.38
CA CYS A 335 -54.86 12.31 -17.51
C CYS A 335 -55.54 13.65 -17.84
N GLY A 336 -56.43 14.12 -16.95
CA GLY A 336 -57.18 15.38 -17.11
C GLY A 336 -56.28 16.65 -17.16
N PRO A 337 -56.88 17.84 -17.31
CA PRO A 337 -56.16 19.13 -17.41
C PRO A 337 -55.18 19.39 -16.25
N PHE A 338 -55.52 18.87 -15.06
CA PHE A 338 -54.74 18.98 -13.84
C PHE A 338 -53.39 18.22 -13.93
N CYS A 339 -53.38 17.02 -14.52
CA CYS A 339 -52.15 16.23 -14.72
C CYS A 339 -51.19 16.89 -15.73
N ARG A 340 -51.70 17.56 -16.77
CA ARG A 340 -50.86 18.31 -17.74
C ARG A 340 -50.28 19.58 -17.10
N ARG A 341 -51.06 20.30 -16.29
CA ARG A 341 -50.60 21.48 -15.54
C ARG A 341 -49.54 21.11 -14.50
N TRP A 342 -49.75 20.01 -13.77
CA TRP A 342 -48.78 19.45 -12.82
C TRP A 342 -47.47 19.03 -13.50
N ARG A 343 -47.51 18.34 -14.64
CA ARG A 343 -46.27 18.00 -15.40
C ARG A 343 -45.52 19.22 -15.90
N ARG A 344 -46.20 20.30 -16.30
CA ARG A 344 -45.56 21.58 -16.69
C ARG A 344 -44.93 22.28 -15.50
N TRP A 345 -45.64 22.36 -14.37
CA TRP A 345 -45.15 22.94 -13.13
C TRP A 345 -43.94 22.16 -12.58
N ASN A 346 -44.00 20.83 -12.55
CA ASN A 346 -42.91 19.96 -12.13
C ASN A 346 -41.65 20.13 -13.01
N ARG A 347 -41.81 20.25 -14.34
CA ARG A 347 -40.69 20.55 -15.25
C ARG A 347 -40.09 21.93 -14.98
N PHE A 348 -40.92 22.94 -14.73
CA PHE A 348 -40.47 24.29 -14.40
C PHE A 348 -39.69 24.33 -13.08
N CYS A 349 -40.24 23.73 -12.02
CA CYS A 349 -39.60 23.63 -10.71
C CYS A 349 -38.28 22.87 -10.78
N ARG A 350 -38.23 21.75 -11.51
CA ARG A 350 -37.00 20.97 -11.71
C ARG A 350 -35.92 21.77 -12.46
N ARG A 351 -36.31 22.58 -13.46
CA ARG A 351 -35.39 23.46 -14.20
C ARG A 351 -34.85 24.59 -13.31
N LYS A 352 -35.70 25.20 -12.48
CA LYS A 352 -35.30 26.21 -11.49
C LYS A 352 -34.39 25.65 -10.40
N CYS A 353 -34.70 24.45 -9.88
CA CYS A 353 -33.84 23.75 -8.91
C CYS A 353 -32.47 23.42 -9.51
N ARG A 354 -32.42 23.00 -10.78
CA ARG A 354 -31.15 22.72 -11.46
C ARG A 354 -30.29 23.97 -11.62
N LEU A 355 -30.91 25.13 -11.92
CA LEU A 355 -30.22 26.41 -11.96
C LEU A 355 -29.70 26.82 -10.57
N ALA A 356 -30.48 26.58 -9.51
CA ALA A 356 -30.07 26.85 -8.14
C ALA A 356 -28.88 25.96 -7.69
N VAL A 357 -28.93 24.65 -7.94
CA VAL A 357 -27.85 23.71 -7.57
C VAL A 357 -26.53 24.02 -8.27
N LYS A 358 -26.59 24.54 -9.51
CA LYS A 358 -25.40 24.95 -10.28
C LYS A 358 -24.91 26.37 -9.96
N SER A 359 -25.58 27.09 -9.07
CA SER A 359 -25.26 28.48 -8.78
C SER A 359 -24.06 28.61 -7.83
N VAL A 360 -23.27 29.66 -8.02
CA VAL A 360 -22.15 30.06 -7.12
C VAL A 360 -22.60 30.21 -5.64
N PRO A 361 -23.76 30.81 -5.31
CA PRO A 361 -24.18 30.89 -3.91
C PRO A 361 -24.48 29.52 -3.30
N PHE A 362 -25.02 28.57 -4.06
CA PHE A 362 -25.23 27.20 -3.56
C PHE A 362 -23.90 26.50 -3.24
N TYR A 363 -22.87 26.73 -4.06
CA TYR A 363 -21.50 26.26 -3.79
C TYR A 363 -20.96 26.80 -2.45
N TRP A 364 -21.01 28.12 -2.23
CA TRP A 364 -20.53 28.73 -0.99
C TRP A 364 -21.33 28.30 0.23
N LEU A 365 -22.65 28.16 0.09
CA LEU A 365 -23.52 27.65 1.15
C LEU A 365 -23.05 26.27 1.60
N VAL A 366 -22.84 25.33 0.69
CA VAL A 366 -22.40 23.97 1.03
C VAL A 366 -21.04 23.99 1.74
N ILE A 367 -20.09 24.80 1.29
CA ILE A 367 -18.78 24.92 1.94
C ILE A 367 -18.90 25.47 3.36
N ILE A 368 -19.71 26.51 3.56
CA ILE A 368 -19.96 27.07 4.89
C ILE A 368 -20.57 26.00 5.81
N LEU A 369 -21.52 25.22 5.33
CA LEU A 369 -22.12 24.12 6.11
C LEU A 369 -21.09 23.06 6.52
N VAL A 370 -20.17 22.69 5.62
CA VAL A 370 -19.11 21.74 5.94
C VAL A 370 -18.13 22.33 6.95
N PHE A 371 -17.77 23.61 6.80
CA PHE A 371 -16.90 24.30 7.74
C PHE A 371 -17.53 24.41 9.13
N LEU A 372 -18.80 24.81 9.23
CA LEU A 372 -19.54 24.85 10.49
C LEU A 372 -19.63 23.48 11.15
N ASN A 373 -19.88 22.42 10.38
CA ASN A 373 -19.88 21.05 10.90
C ASN A 373 -18.49 20.63 11.42
N THR A 374 -17.42 21.01 10.71
CA THR A 374 -16.04 20.76 11.14
C THR A 374 -15.73 21.49 12.45
N LEU A 375 -16.17 22.75 12.60
CA LEU A 375 -16.02 23.52 13.83
C LEU A 375 -16.76 22.86 15.01
N THR A 376 -17.99 22.40 14.80
CA THR A 376 -18.78 21.69 15.83
C THR A 376 -18.02 20.45 16.32
N ILE A 377 -17.47 19.64 15.41
CA ILE A 377 -16.70 18.44 15.75
C ILE A 377 -15.41 18.80 16.49
N SER A 378 -14.69 19.83 16.04
CA SER A 378 -13.42 20.26 16.67
C SER A 378 -13.59 20.83 18.09
N SER A 379 -14.81 21.21 18.48
CA SER A 379 -15.10 21.75 19.81
C SER A 379 -15.28 20.68 20.89
N GLU A 380 -15.42 19.40 20.52
CA GLU A 380 -15.60 18.28 21.45
C GLU A 380 -14.32 18.05 22.27
N HIS A 381 -14.42 18.03 23.60
CA HIS A 381 -13.29 17.80 24.49
C HIS A 381 -13.67 17.02 25.74
N TYR A 382 -12.69 16.38 26.37
CA TYR A 382 -12.88 15.62 27.60
C TYR A 382 -13.34 16.52 28.75
N ASN A 383 -14.34 16.07 29.52
CA ASN A 383 -14.99 16.83 30.59
C ASN A 383 -15.56 18.20 30.15
N GLN A 384 -16.14 18.26 28.96
CA GLN A 384 -16.83 19.45 28.49
C GLN A 384 -18.11 19.74 29.29
N PRO A 385 -18.50 21.03 29.43
CA PRO A 385 -19.69 21.40 30.15
C PRO A 385 -20.98 20.99 29.42
N ASP A 386 -22.04 20.70 30.17
CA ASP A 386 -23.33 20.20 29.63
C ASP A 386 -23.95 21.12 28.57
N TRP A 387 -23.77 22.44 28.70
CA TRP A 387 -24.27 23.40 27.71
C TRP A 387 -23.62 23.19 26.33
N LEU A 388 -22.34 22.82 26.29
CA LEU A 388 -21.62 22.60 25.05
C LEU A 388 -22.11 21.31 24.39
N THR A 389 -22.31 20.26 25.18
CA THR A 389 -22.91 19.00 24.72
C THR A 389 -24.29 19.24 24.09
N GLN A 390 -25.15 20.02 24.75
CA GLN A 390 -26.48 20.36 24.22
C GLN A 390 -26.40 21.16 22.91
N ILE A 391 -25.53 22.17 22.83
CA ILE A 391 -25.35 22.96 21.62
C ILE A 391 -24.83 22.08 20.47
N GLN A 392 -23.85 21.21 20.74
CA GLN A 392 -23.33 20.28 19.74
C GLN A 392 -24.42 19.33 19.24
N ASP A 393 -25.26 18.77 20.11
CA ASP A 393 -26.36 17.88 19.71
C ASP A 393 -27.39 18.59 18.83
N VAL A 394 -27.80 19.80 19.21
CA VAL A 394 -28.72 20.62 18.42
C VAL A 394 -28.10 20.98 17.07
N ALA A 395 -26.85 21.47 17.07
CA ALA A 395 -26.13 21.83 15.85
C ALA A 395 -26.01 20.63 14.90
N ASN A 396 -25.73 19.44 15.42
CA ASN A 396 -25.62 18.22 14.63
C ASN A 396 -26.94 17.82 13.96
N LYS A 397 -28.07 17.90 14.68
CA LYS A 397 -29.41 17.65 14.14
C LYS A 397 -29.76 18.67 13.04
N VAL A 398 -29.48 19.95 13.27
CA VAL A 398 -29.74 21.05 12.32
C VAL A 398 -28.87 20.92 11.06
N LEU A 399 -27.57 20.70 11.21
CA LEU A 399 -26.63 20.51 10.09
C LEU A 399 -26.98 19.27 9.26
N LEU A 400 -27.36 18.16 9.91
CA LEU A 400 -27.85 16.96 9.22
C LEU A 400 -29.12 17.24 8.42
N GLY A 401 -30.06 18.00 8.99
CA GLY A 401 -31.27 18.44 8.28
C GLY A 401 -30.94 19.24 7.03
N MET A 402 -30.01 20.21 7.13
CA MET A 402 -29.56 21.01 5.98
C MET A 402 -28.86 20.16 4.91
N PHE A 403 -28.01 19.21 5.30
CA PHE A 403 -27.40 18.26 4.34
C PHE A 403 -28.42 17.33 3.70
N THR A 404 -29.48 16.95 4.42
CA THR A 404 -30.59 16.16 3.86
C THR A 404 -31.35 16.98 2.82
N CYS A 405 -31.63 18.26 3.09
CA CYS A 405 -32.24 19.16 2.11
C CYS A 405 -31.34 19.36 0.87
N GLU A 406 -30.03 19.49 1.05
CA GLU A 406 -29.05 19.54 -0.04
C GLU A 406 -29.16 18.29 -0.93
N MET A 407 -29.13 17.10 -0.33
CA MET A 407 -29.24 15.81 -1.02
C MET A 407 -30.55 15.68 -1.78
N MET A 408 -31.69 15.96 -1.14
CA MET A 408 -33.01 15.89 -1.77
C MET A 408 -33.13 16.87 -2.95
N THR A 409 -32.60 18.09 -2.81
CA THR A 409 -32.61 19.10 -3.88
C THR A 409 -31.78 18.64 -5.10
N LYS A 410 -30.62 18.02 -4.88
CA LYS A 410 -29.81 17.42 -5.96
C LYS A 410 -30.52 16.25 -6.64
N MET A 411 -31.10 15.34 -5.85
CA MET A 411 -31.78 14.15 -6.36
C MET A 411 -33.00 14.53 -7.23
N TYR A 412 -33.79 15.51 -6.77
CA TYR A 412 -34.93 16.03 -7.53
C TYR A 412 -34.50 16.79 -8.78
N SER A 413 -33.49 17.66 -8.69
CA SER A 413 -33.05 18.49 -9.83
C SER A 413 -32.40 17.68 -10.96
N LEU A 414 -31.48 16.78 -10.63
CA LEU A 414 -30.72 15.96 -11.58
C LEU A 414 -31.57 14.78 -12.09
N GLY A 415 -32.37 14.16 -11.22
CA GLY A 415 -33.04 12.88 -11.44
C GLY A 415 -32.30 11.75 -10.74
N LEU A 416 -33.06 10.73 -10.31
CA LEU A 416 -32.54 9.68 -9.44
C LEU A 416 -31.43 8.85 -10.11
N GLN A 417 -31.61 8.45 -11.37
CA GLN A 417 -30.58 7.71 -12.12
C GLN A 417 -29.29 8.53 -12.30
N ALA A 418 -29.41 9.78 -12.76
CA ALA A 418 -28.25 10.65 -12.97
C ALA A 418 -27.52 11.00 -11.66
N TYR A 419 -28.23 11.09 -10.54
CA TYR A 419 -27.64 11.33 -9.22
C TYR A 419 -26.67 10.20 -8.84
N PHE A 420 -27.09 8.94 -9.02
CA PHE A 420 -26.28 7.77 -8.69
C PHE A 420 -25.18 7.46 -9.72
N VAL A 421 -25.02 8.22 -10.81
CA VAL A 421 -23.85 8.06 -11.68
C VAL A 421 -22.58 8.66 -11.04
N SER A 422 -22.71 9.77 -10.31
CA SER A 422 -21.55 10.45 -9.71
C SER A 422 -21.11 9.81 -8.38
N LEU A 423 -19.82 9.45 -8.27
CA LEU A 423 -19.23 8.88 -7.05
C LEU A 423 -19.41 9.79 -5.82
N PHE A 424 -19.21 11.10 -5.98
CA PHE A 424 -19.37 12.05 -4.87
C PHE A 424 -20.81 12.18 -4.39
N ASN A 425 -21.80 12.04 -5.28
CA ASN A 425 -23.21 12.03 -4.90
C ASN A 425 -23.59 10.70 -4.21
N ARG A 426 -22.98 9.57 -4.59
CA ARG A 426 -23.12 8.30 -3.86
C ARG A 426 -22.58 8.43 -2.43
N PHE A 427 -21.41 9.04 -2.28
CA PHE A 427 -20.80 9.31 -0.97
C PHE A 427 -21.67 10.25 -0.12
N ASP A 428 -22.19 11.33 -0.71
CA ASP A 428 -23.12 12.26 -0.03
C ASP A 428 -24.37 11.53 0.50
N CYS A 429 -24.95 10.65 -0.31
CA CYS A 429 -26.09 9.81 0.10
C CYS A 429 -25.73 8.91 1.29
N PHE A 430 -24.57 8.24 1.23
CA PHE A 430 -24.10 7.37 2.31
C PHE A 430 -23.94 8.14 3.63
N VAL A 431 -23.32 9.32 3.60
CA VAL A 431 -23.08 10.15 4.79
C VAL A 431 -24.39 10.67 5.39
N VAL A 432 -25.34 11.11 4.56
CA VAL A 432 -26.65 11.59 5.04
C VAL A 432 -27.47 10.44 5.63
N CYS A 433 -27.57 9.30 4.92
CA CYS A 433 -28.27 8.12 5.43
C CYS A 433 -27.65 7.59 6.73
N GLY A 434 -26.32 7.54 6.81
CA GLY A 434 -25.60 7.15 8.03
C GLY A 434 -25.89 8.08 9.21
N GLY A 435 -25.92 9.39 8.99
CA GLY A 435 -26.27 10.37 10.03
C GLY A 435 -27.73 10.32 10.49
N ILE A 436 -28.67 10.04 9.58
CA ILE A 436 -30.08 9.83 9.93
C ILE A 436 -30.23 8.56 10.77
N THR A 437 -29.60 7.46 10.35
CA THR A 437 -29.59 6.20 11.10
C THR A 437 -28.98 6.37 12.49
N GLU A 438 -27.84 7.08 12.61
CA GLU A 438 -27.25 7.45 13.91
C GLU A 438 -28.26 8.18 14.79
N THR A 439 -28.89 9.24 14.27
CA THR A 439 -29.84 10.06 15.04
C THR A 439 -31.03 9.23 15.54
N ILE A 440 -31.57 8.35 14.69
CA ILE A 440 -32.67 7.45 15.04
C ILE A 440 -32.23 6.45 16.11
N LEU A 441 -31.04 5.83 15.96
CA LEU A 441 -30.53 4.84 16.91
C LEU A 441 -30.27 5.43 18.29
N VAL A 442 -29.75 6.66 18.35
CA VAL A 442 -29.51 7.39 19.61
C VAL A 442 -30.84 7.74 20.28
N GLU A 443 -31.80 8.28 19.54
CA GLU A 443 -33.09 8.72 20.09
C GLU A 443 -33.95 7.54 20.57
N LEU A 444 -33.87 6.39 19.88
CA LEU A 444 -34.59 5.17 20.27
C LEU A 444 -33.84 4.32 21.32
N ALA A 445 -32.64 4.73 21.74
CA ALA A 445 -31.80 4.04 22.73
C ALA A 445 -31.60 2.53 22.46
N ILE A 446 -31.52 2.13 21.18
CA ILE A 446 -31.53 0.71 20.76
C ILE A 446 -30.19 0.01 21.02
N MET A 447 -29.07 0.74 21.08
CA MET A 447 -27.73 0.16 21.03
C MET A 447 -26.82 0.50 22.23
N SER A 448 -25.78 -0.31 22.42
CA SER A 448 -24.78 -0.12 23.47
C SER A 448 -23.90 1.13 23.24
N PRO A 449 -23.34 1.73 24.31
CA PRO A 449 -22.51 2.95 24.22
C PRO A 449 -21.31 2.84 23.25
N LEU A 450 -20.74 1.64 23.12
CA LEU A 450 -19.62 1.36 22.21
C LEU A 450 -20.02 1.52 20.74
N GLY A 451 -21.19 1.03 20.35
CA GLY A 451 -21.62 1.15 18.97
C GLY A 451 -22.07 2.58 18.61
N ILE A 452 -22.58 3.35 19.58
CA ILE A 452 -22.86 4.79 19.38
C ILE A 452 -21.57 5.52 18.99
N SER A 453 -20.43 5.16 19.59
CA SER A 453 -19.14 5.81 19.31
C SER A 453 -18.67 5.60 17.86
N VAL A 454 -18.91 4.43 17.28
CA VAL A 454 -18.57 4.16 15.86
C VAL A 454 -19.45 4.98 14.91
N PHE A 455 -20.74 5.10 15.21
CA PHE A 455 -21.64 5.93 14.39
C PHE A 455 -21.31 7.43 14.50
N ARG A 456 -20.81 7.90 15.65
CA ARG A 456 -20.28 9.27 15.76
C ARG A 456 -19.12 9.52 14.80
N CYS A 457 -18.27 8.51 14.53
CA CYS A 457 -17.19 8.64 13.55
C CYS A 457 -17.71 8.83 12.10
N VAL A 458 -18.90 8.36 11.76
CA VAL A 458 -19.50 8.58 10.42
C VAL A 458 -19.70 10.08 10.14
N ARG A 459 -19.88 10.89 11.19
CA ARG A 459 -19.97 12.35 11.08
C ARG A 459 -18.69 12.98 10.54
N LEU A 460 -17.53 12.40 10.87
CA LEU A 460 -16.24 12.86 10.35
C LEU A 460 -16.19 12.76 8.82
N LEU A 461 -16.91 11.82 8.21
CA LEU A 461 -16.94 11.68 6.76
C LEU A 461 -17.52 12.91 6.04
N ARG A 462 -18.28 13.77 6.73
CA ARG A 462 -18.81 15.03 6.17
C ARG A 462 -17.69 15.99 5.74
N ILE A 463 -16.53 15.96 6.39
CA ILE A 463 -15.38 16.81 6.01
C ILE A 463 -14.91 16.49 4.58
N PHE A 464 -14.99 15.22 4.17
CA PHE A 464 -14.62 14.80 2.82
C PHE A 464 -15.54 15.36 1.74
N LYS A 465 -16.68 15.98 2.07
CA LYS A 465 -17.47 16.73 1.08
C LYS A 465 -16.68 17.86 0.43
N VAL A 466 -15.70 18.44 1.13
CA VAL A 466 -14.79 19.47 0.59
C VAL A 466 -14.00 18.92 -0.62
N THR A 467 -13.70 17.62 -0.65
CA THR A 467 -12.92 17.00 -1.75
C THR A 467 -13.55 17.22 -3.13
N ARG A 468 -14.88 17.24 -3.22
CA ARG A 468 -15.62 17.51 -4.47
C ARG A 468 -15.40 18.94 -4.96
N HIS A 469 -15.15 19.87 -4.04
CA HIS A 469 -15.00 21.29 -4.32
C HIS A 469 -13.54 21.69 -4.54
N TRP A 470 -12.59 20.88 -4.07
CA TRP A 470 -11.16 21.01 -4.37
C TRP A 470 -10.79 20.16 -5.58
N GLN A 471 -10.78 20.77 -6.76
CA GLN A 471 -10.46 20.08 -8.01
C GLN A 471 -9.09 19.38 -7.97
N SER A 472 -8.09 20.01 -7.36
CA SER A 472 -6.76 19.41 -7.17
C SER A 472 -6.82 18.13 -6.33
N LEU A 473 -7.52 18.16 -5.17
CA LEU A 473 -7.68 16.98 -4.31
C LEU A 473 -8.53 15.89 -4.97
N SER A 474 -9.60 16.27 -5.69
CA SER A 474 -10.42 15.33 -6.46
C SER A 474 -9.61 14.63 -7.56
N ASN A 475 -8.76 15.37 -8.27
CA ASN A 475 -7.89 14.81 -9.31
C ASN A 475 -6.85 13.87 -8.68
N LEU A 476 -6.25 14.23 -7.55
CA LEU A 476 -5.31 13.37 -6.81
C LEU A 476 -5.98 12.06 -6.38
N VAL A 477 -7.18 12.13 -5.78
CA VAL A 477 -7.93 10.94 -5.35
C VAL A 477 -8.29 10.05 -6.54
N ALA A 478 -8.72 10.63 -7.66
CA ALA A 478 -9.02 9.87 -8.87
C ALA A 478 -7.76 9.17 -9.43
N SER A 479 -6.62 9.87 -9.46
CA SER A 479 -5.33 9.30 -9.87
C SER A 479 -4.94 8.11 -8.98
N LEU A 480 -4.98 8.29 -7.65
CA LEU A 480 -4.66 7.23 -6.69
C LEU A 480 -5.57 6.00 -6.84
N LEU A 481 -6.87 6.21 -7.05
CA LEU A 481 -7.82 5.11 -7.25
C LEU A 481 -7.59 4.35 -8.56
N ASN A 482 -7.17 5.05 -9.62
CA ASN A 482 -6.83 4.42 -10.89
C ASN A 482 -5.57 3.55 -10.76
N SER A 483 -4.58 4.01 -9.99
CA SER A 483 -3.34 3.26 -9.73
C SER A 483 -3.53 2.14 -8.70
N MET A 484 -4.62 2.14 -7.92
CA MET A 484 -4.88 1.15 -6.86
C MET A 484 -4.89 -0.29 -7.39
N LYS A 485 -5.27 -0.52 -8.66
CA LYS A 485 -5.26 -1.87 -9.26
C LYS A 485 -3.83 -2.42 -9.42
N SER A 486 -2.84 -1.59 -9.79
CA SER A 486 -1.44 -2.04 -9.87
C SER A 486 -0.88 -2.26 -8.46
N ILE A 487 -1.16 -1.33 -7.55
CA ILE A 487 -0.69 -1.32 -6.16
C ILE A 487 -1.25 -2.49 -5.35
N ALA A 488 -2.50 -2.89 -5.57
CA ALA A 488 -3.15 -3.97 -4.82
C ALA A 488 -2.40 -5.29 -4.94
N SER A 489 -1.80 -5.59 -6.10
CA SER A 489 -1.02 -6.80 -6.31
C SER A 489 0.27 -6.83 -5.46
N LEU A 490 0.93 -5.68 -5.32
CA LEU A 490 2.13 -5.49 -4.50
C LEU A 490 1.79 -5.52 -3.00
N LEU A 491 0.70 -4.85 -2.58
CA LEU A 491 0.22 -4.89 -1.20
C LEU A 491 -0.22 -6.30 -0.79
N LEU A 492 -0.82 -7.07 -1.71
CA LEU A 492 -1.17 -8.47 -1.45
C LEU A 492 0.08 -9.33 -1.23
N LEU A 493 1.16 -9.10 -1.98
CA LEU A 493 2.43 -9.79 -1.76
C LEU A 493 3.05 -9.42 -0.41
N LEU A 494 3.06 -8.13 -0.04
CA LEU A 494 3.53 -7.67 1.27
C LEU A 494 2.70 -8.29 2.40
N PHE A 495 1.37 -8.30 2.26
CA PHE A 495 0.49 -8.91 3.26
C PHE A 495 0.70 -10.43 3.37
N LEU A 496 0.92 -11.13 2.25
CA LEU A 496 1.28 -12.55 2.24
C LEU A 496 2.61 -12.79 2.97
N PHE A 497 3.62 -11.94 2.75
CA PHE A 497 4.90 -12.00 3.44
C PHE A 497 4.72 -11.83 4.96
N ILE A 498 3.93 -10.83 5.39
CA ILE A 498 3.60 -10.60 6.81
C ILE A 498 2.91 -11.84 7.40
N ILE A 499 1.93 -12.45 6.70
CA ILE A 499 1.26 -13.66 7.17
C ILE A 499 2.24 -14.82 7.35
N ILE A 500 3.13 -15.06 6.38
CA ILE A 500 4.11 -16.16 6.45
C ILE A 500 5.01 -15.99 7.68
N PHE A 501 5.55 -14.78 7.89
CA PHE A 501 6.42 -14.51 9.05
C PHE A 501 5.65 -14.52 10.36
N SER A 502 4.39 -14.10 10.38
CA SER A 502 3.54 -14.15 11.59
C SER A 502 3.29 -15.60 12.00
N LEU A 503 2.91 -16.45 11.05
CA LEU A 503 2.69 -17.88 11.31
C LEU A 503 3.99 -18.61 11.68
N LEU A 504 5.12 -18.25 11.05
CA LEU A 504 6.43 -18.79 11.40
C LEU A 504 6.79 -18.38 12.83
N GLY A 505 6.59 -17.11 13.17
CA GLY A 505 6.80 -16.57 14.52
C GLY A 505 5.95 -17.29 15.56
N MET A 506 4.68 -17.58 15.26
CA MET A 506 3.83 -18.39 16.15
C MET A 506 4.37 -19.81 16.37
N GLN A 507 4.95 -20.45 15.35
CA GLN A 507 5.54 -21.80 15.51
C GLN A 507 6.85 -21.78 16.33
N VAL A 508 7.63 -20.71 16.21
CA VAL A 508 8.93 -20.56 16.89
C VAL A 508 8.73 -20.06 18.33
N PHE A 509 7.96 -18.99 18.51
CA PHE A 509 7.86 -18.21 19.74
C PHE A 509 6.52 -18.32 20.49
N GLY A 510 5.49 -18.96 19.90
CA GLY A 510 4.15 -19.01 20.50
C GLY A 510 4.16 -19.61 21.90
N GLY A 511 3.66 -18.85 22.88
CA GLY A 511 3.60 -19.23 24.29
C GLY A 511 4.93 -19.18 25.04
N LYS A 512 6.00 -18.65 24.45
CA LYS A 512 7.35 -18.64 25.06
C LYS A 512 7.79 -17.30 25.64
N PHE A 513 7.04 -16.22 25.41
CA PHE A 513 7.38 -14.87 25.88
C PHE A 513 6.89 -14.59 27.32
N ASN A 514 6.45 -15.63 28.03
CA ASN A 514 6.02 -15.54 29.42
C ASN A 514 7.22 -15.82 30.34
N PHE A 515 8.05 -14.80 30.56
CA PHE A 515 9.24 -14.88 31.41
C PHE A 515 8.90 -14.82 32.90
N ASP A 516 8.01 -13.88 33.27
CA ASP A 516 7.55 -13.67 34.64
C ASP A 516 6.02 -13.63 34.69
N GLU A 517 5.42 -14.12 35.79
CA GLU A 517 3.97 -14.08 36.00
C GLU A 517 3.42 -12.64 36.17
N THR A 518 4.30 -11.67 36.47
CA THR A 518 3.92 -10.30 36.85
C THR A 518 4.06 -9.26 35.74
N GLN A 519 4.89 -9.49 34.72
CA GLN A 519 5.05 -8.59 33.57
C GLN A 519 4.80 -9.34 32.26
N THR A 520 3.65 -9.07 31.63
CA THR A 520 3.35 -9.58 30.29
C THR A 520 3.91 -8.63 29.24
N LYS A 521 4.77 -9.17 28.36
CA LYS A 521 5.22 -8.46 27.17
C LYS A 521 4.02 -8.24 26.24
N ARG A 522 3.92 -7.06 25.63
CA ARG A 522 2.80 -6.73 24.73
C ARG A 522 2.99 -7.33 23.34
N SER A 523 4.21 -7.27 22.80
CA SER A 523 4.54 -7.72 21.45
C SER A 523 4.92 -9.20 21.43
N THR A 524 3.91 -10.08 21.51
CA THR A 524 4.10 -11.55 21.53
C THR A 524 3.66 -12.23 20.22
N PHE A 525 3.87 -13.55 20.17
CA PHE A 525 3.48 -14.43 19.06
C PHE A 525 2.45 -15.49 19.48
N ASP A 526 1.67 -15.23 20.53
CA ASP A 526 0.74 -16.22 21.11
C ASP A 526 -0.49 -16.43 20.23
N ASN A 527 -1.02 -15.34 19.68
CA ASN A 527 -2.22 -15.32 18.85
C ASN A 527 -1.91 -14.73 17.47
N PHE A 528 -2.66 -15.16 16.45
CA PHE A 528 -2.43 -14.71 15.08
C PHE A 528 -2.53 -13.18 14.88
N PRO A 529 -3.56 -12.47 15.39
CA PRO A 529 -3.62 -11.01 15.25
C PRO A 529 -2.48 -10.29 15.98
N GLN A 530 -2.07 -10.80 17.14
CA GLN A 530 -0.95 -10.22 17.89
C GLN A 530 0.37 -10.44 17.16
N ALA A 531 0.61 -11.65 16.64
CA ALA A 531 1.77 -11.95 15.81
C ALA A 531 1.82 -11.07 14.55
N LEU A 532 0.66 -10.79 13.93
CA LEU A 532 0.55 -9.89 12.78
C LEU A 532 1.01 -8.47 13.14
N LEU A 533 0.59 -7.95 14.30
CA LEU A 533 1.00 -6.64 14.79
C LEU A 533 2.49 -6.61 15.16
N THR A 534 2.99 -7.65 15.82
CA THR A 534 4.42 -7.77 16.19
C THR A 534 5.31 -7.81 14.94
N VAL A 535 4.93 -8.57 13.90
CA VAL A 535 5.66 -8.58 12.61
C VAL A 535 5.57 -7.21 11.94
N PHE A 536 4.41 -6.55 11.97
CA PHE A 536 4.27 -5.20 11.44
C PHE A 536 5.16 -4.19 12.18
N GLN A 537 5.21 -4.24 13.51
CA GLN A 537 6.12 -3.43 14.34
C GLN A 537 7.58 -3.61 13.88
N ILE A 538 8.04 -4.87 13.74
CA ILE A 538 9.41 -5.16 13.27
C ILE A 538 9.66 -4.59 11.87
N LEU A 539 8.67 -4.63 10.97
CA LEU A 539 8.79 -4.04 9.63
C LEU A 539 8.86 -2.51 9.64
N THR A 540 8.23 -1.85 10.61
CA THR A 540 8.38 -0.39 10.77
C THR A 540 9.75 0.01 11.32
N GLY A 541 10.49 -0.94 11.90
CA GLY A 541 11.76 -0.70 12.56
C GLY A 541 11.65 -0.08 13.95
N GLU A 542 10.44 0.03 14.50
CA GLU A 542 10.20 0.52 15.86
C GLU A 542 10.40 -0.61 16.88
N ASP A 543 11.34 -0.44 17.82
CA ASP A 543 11.56 -1.31 18.97
C ASP A 543 11.72 -2.80 18.59
N TRP A 544 12.26 -3.06 17.39
CA TRP A 544 12.41 -4.41 16.84
C TRP A 544 13.50 -5.20 17.58
N ASN A 545 14.49 -4.50 18.11
CA ASN A 545 15.58 -5.02 18.93
C ASN A 545 15.05 -5.58 20.25
N ALA A 546 14.08 -4.93 20.92
CA ALA A 546 13.47 -5.45 22.14
C ALA A 546 12.74 -6.78 21.89
N VAL A 547 11.96 -6.87 20.79
CA VAL A 547 11.29 -8.13 20.41
C VAL A 547 12.32 -9.23 20.10
N MET A 548 13.45 -8.87 19.49
CA MET A 548 14.56 -9.80 19.26
C MET A 548 15.18 -10.28 20.58
N TYR A 549 15.41 -9.38 21.54
CA TYR A 549 15.97 -9.74 22.85
C TYR A 549 15.07 -10.72 23.58
N ASP A 550 13.76 -10.44 23.63
CA ASP A 550 12.76 -11.37 24.18
C ASP A 550 12.81 -12.72 23.43
N GLY A 551 12.93 -12.69 22.10
CA GLY A 551 13.11 -13.89 21.28
C GLY A 551 14.33 -14.75 21.65
N ILE A 552 15.47 -14.12 21.93
CA ILE A 552 16.72 -14.80 22.34
C ILE A 552 16.56 -15.37 23.76
N MET A 553 15.97 -14.59 24.67
CA MET A 553 15.74 -15.01 26.06
C MET A 553 14.77 -16.18 26.16
N ALA A 554 13.76 -16.27 25.28
CA ALA A 554 12.80 -17.36 25.21
C ALA A 554 13.44 -18.74 24.94
N TYR A 555 14.68 -18.77 24.47
CA TYR A 555 15.44 -19.98 24.16
C TYR A 555 16.62 -20.23 25.11
N GLY A 556 16.63 -19.59 26.28
CA GLY A 556 17.66 -19.76 27.30
C GLY A 556 18.82 -18.76 27.21
N GLY A 557 18.61 -17.64 26.49
CA GLY A 557 19.52 -16.50 26.47
C GLY A 557 20.69 -16.61 25.48
N PRO A 558 21.68 -15.69 25.58
CA PRO A 558 22.80 -15.61 24.63
C PRO A 558 23.77 -16.79 24.69
N SER A 559 23.84 -17.51 25.82
CA SER A 559 24.75 -18.66 26.03
C SER A 559 24.22 -19.99 25.47
N SER A 560 22.99 -20.03 24.98
CA SER A 560 22.31 -21.23 24.47
C SER A 560 22.11 -21.17 22.93
N SER A 561 21.13 -21.91 22.40
CA SER A 561 20.69 -21.81 21.01
C SER A 561 19.90 -20.53 20.68
N GLY A 562 19.65 -19.65 21.66
CA GLY A 562 18.88 -18.41 21.48
C GLY A 562 19.44 -17.48 20.41
N MET A 563 20.77 -17.42 20.25
CA MET A 563 21.41 -16.59 19.22
C MET A 563 21.04 -16.98 17.80
N ILE A 564 20.75 -18.26 17.53
CA ILE A 564 20.31 -18.72 16.20
C ILE A 564 18.96 -18.10 15.83
N VAL A 565 18.15 -17.77 16.84
CA VAL A 565 16.82 -17.23 16.65
C VAL A 565 16.85 -15.75 16.22
N SER A 566 17.95 -15.03 16.48
CA SER A 566 18.18 -13.67 15.96
C SER A 566 18.09 -13.59 14.43
N PHE A 567 18.47 -14.65 13.71
CA PHE A 567 18.37 -14.71 12.25
C PHE A 567 16.94 -14.54 11.75
N TYR A 568 15.93 -14.99 12.50
CA TYR A 568 14.53 -14.76 12.13
C TYR A 568 14.22 -13.26 12.02
N PHE A 569 14.64 -12.47 13.02
CA PHE A 569 14.41 -11.03 13.06
C PHE A 569 15.22 -10.28 12.01
N ILE A 570 16.51 -10.64 11.84
CA ILE A 570 17.37 -10.04 10.82
C ILE A 570 16.81 -10.28 9.41
N ILE A 571 16.39 -11.52 9.10
CA ILE A 571 15.81 -11.85 7.79
C ILE A 571 14.47 -11.12 7.60
N LEU A 572 13.61 -11.11 8.62
CA LEU A 572 12.34 -10.38 8.57
C LEU A 572 12.56 -8.90 8.27
N PHE A 573 13.49 -8.25 8.98
CA PHE A 573 13.80 -6.84 8.80
C PHE A 573 14.37 -6.56 7.40
N ILE A 574 15.39 -7.30 6.96
CA ILE A 574 16.05 -7.06 5.66
C ILE A 574 15.11 -7.37 4.49
N CYS A 575 14.53 -8.57 4.45
CA CYS A 575 13.66 -8.97 3.35
C CYS A 575 12.35 -8.18 3.33
N GLY A 576 11.80 -7.88 4.51
CA GLY A 576 10.58 -7.10 4.65
C GLY A 576 10.73 -5.66 4.20
N ASN A 577 11.79 -4.98 4.66
CA ASN A 577 12.09 -3.62 4.21
C ASN A 577 12.47 -3.56 2.73
N TYR A 578 13.11 -4.60 2.19
CA TYR A 578 13.35 -4.71 0.75
C TYR A 578 12.04 -4.78 -0.05
N ILE A 579 11.07 -5.59 0.39
CA ILE A 579 9.74 -5.66 -0.25
C ILE A 579 9.04 -4.30 -0.12
N LEU A 580 9.01 -3.70 1.07
CA LEU A 580 8.41 -2.38 1.30
C LEU A 580 8.99 -1.30 0.38
N LEU A 581 10.32 -1.27 0.24
CA LEU A 581 11.00 -0.30 -0.60
C LEU A 581 10.64 -0.49 -2.07
N ASN A 582 10.55 -1.73 -2.55
CA ASN A 582 10.07 -2.01 -3.91
C ASN A 582 8.61 -1.60 -4.12
N VAL A 583 7.73 -1.75 -3.11
CA VAL A 583 6.35 -1.27 -3.19
C VAL A 583 6.31 0.26 -3.27
N PHE A 584 7.05 0.95 -2.38
CA PHE A 584 7.12 2.40 -2.36
C PHE A 584 7.64 2.99 -3.66
N LEU A 585 8.73 2.42 -4.19
CA LEU A 585 9.33 2.88 -5.45
C LEU A 585 8.42 2.65 -6.65
N ALA A 586 7.77 1.49 -6.74
CA ALA A 586 6.80 1.25 -7.80
C ALA A 586 5.68 2.31 -7.80
N ILE A 587 5.13 2.62 -6.61
CA ILE A 587 4.10 3.65 -6.44
C ILE A 587 4.64 5.04 -6.79
N ALA A 588 5.83 5.40 -6.32
CA ALA A 588 6.42 6.71 -6.55
C ALA A 588 6.70 6.94 -8.05
N VAL A 589 7.24 5.93 -8.73
CA VAL A 589 7.56 5.98 -10.16
C VAL A 589 6.29 6.09 -11.01
N ASP A 590 5.24 5.33 -10.69
CA ASP A 590 3.96 5.40 -11.39
C ASP A 590 3.28 6.77 -11.18
N ASN A 591 3.24 7.27 -9.93
CA ASN A 591 2.60 8.54 -9.61
C ASN A 591 3.35 9.76 -10.20
N LEU A 592 4.70 9.73 -10.21
CA LEU A 592 5.50 10.78 -10.84
C LEU A 592 5.27 10.81 -12.37
N ALA A 593 5.11 9.65 -13.00
CA ALA A 593 4.78 9.55 -14.42
C ALA A 593 3.41 10.15 -14.74
N ASP A 594 2.40 9.83 -13.93
CA ASP A 594 1.06 10.38 -14.07
C ASP A 594 1.09 11.91 -13.89
N ALA A 595 1.85 12.41 -12.91
CA ALA A 595 2.02 13.83 -12.67
C ALA A 595 2.66 14.58 -13.86
N GLU A 596 3.75 14.04 -14.43
CA GLU A 596 4.39 14.58 -15.65
C GLU A 596 3.42 14.65 -16.84
N SER A 597 2.54 13.65 -17.00
CA SER A 597 1.54 13.63 -18.08
C SER A 597 0.39 14.63 -17.88
N LEU A 598 0.12 15.01 -16.63
CA LEU A 598 -0.98 15.90 -16.25
C LEU A 598 -0.57 17.38 -16.26
N THR A 599 0.72 17.71 -16.13
CA THR A 599 1.22 19.09 -16.27
C THR A 599 1.09 19.58 -17.73
N PRO A 600 0.30 20.63 -18.01
CA PRO A 600 0.00 21.05 -19.38
C PRO A 600 1.17 21.73 -20.12
N GLY A 601 2.29 22.03 -19.45
CA GLY A 601 3.50 22.57 -20.07
C GLY A 601 4.12 21.60 -21.09
N ASP A 602 4.36 20.37 -20.67
CA ASP A 602 5.02 19.34 -21.51
C ASP A 602 4.19 18.86 -22.69
N ARG A 603 2.86 19.12 -22.72
CA ARG A 603 2.03 18.80 -23.89
C ARG A 603 2.24 19.73 -25.07
N LYS A 604 2.76 20.95 -24.84
CA LYS A 604 3.14 21.85 -25.93
C LYS A 604 4.52 21.45 -26.45
N ASP A 605 5.46 21.23 -25.56
CA ASP A 605 6.84 20.92 -25.92
C ASP A 605 6.94 19.56 -26.62
N LYS A 606 6.27 18.50 -26.12
CA LYS A 606 6.23 17.19 -26.82
C LYS A 606 5.48 17.23 -28.15
N LYS A 607 4.42 18.03 -28.28
CA LYS A 607 3.71 18.16 -29.56
C LYS A 607 4.52 18.93 -30.59
N GLU A 608 5.36 19.87 -30.15
CA GLU A 608 6.30 20.57 -31.02
C GLU A 608 7.46 19.65 -31.41
N GLU A 609 8.02 18.86 -30.49
CA GLU A 609 9.06 17.86 -30.79
C GLU A 609 8.56 16.75 -31.73
N ASP A 610 7.39 16.14 -31.45
CA ASP A 610 6.78 15.10 -32.30
C ASP A 610 6.44 15.64 -33.70
N ALA A 611 6.08 16.92 -33.82
CA ALA A 611 5.81 17.56 -35.12
C ALA A 611 7.09 17.85 -35.92
N ILE A 612 8.21 18.11 -35.23
CA ILE A 612 9.53 18.31 -35.87
C ILE A 612 10.10 16.97 -36.35
N GLU A 613 9.93 15.88 -35.58
CA GLU A 613 10.35 14.54 -36.00
C GLU A 613 9.49 13.99 -37.17
N GLU A 614 8.17 14.24 -37.18
CA GLU A 614 7.31 13.87 -38.33
C GLU A 614 7.65 14.68 -39.61
N GLU A 615 8.23 15.89 -39.51
CA GLU A 615 8.73 16.66 -40.65
C GLU A 615 10.08 16.12 -41.18
N GLU A 616 10.98 15.65 -40.31
CA GLU A 616 12.29 15.10 -40.72
C GLU A 616 12.20 13.71 -41.38
N ASP A 617 11.23 12.88 -40.99
CA ASP A 617 11.06 11.51 -41.53
C ASP A 617 10.17 11.43 -42.79
N ASN A 618 9.66 12.57 -43.29
CA ASN A 618 8.86 12.62 -44.52
C ASN A 618 9.76 12.48 -45.78
N PRO A 619 9.67 11.38 -46.55
CA PRO A 619 10.55 11.12 -47.70
C PRO A 619 10.37 12.11 -48.87
N ARG A 620 9.38 13.02 -48.82
CA ARG A 620 9.18 14.05 -49.85
C ARG A 620 10.16 15.23 -49.77
N HIS A 621 10.90 15.41 -48.67
CA HIS A 621 11.82 16.54 -48.52
C HIS A 621 13.27 16.28 -48.94
N ARG A 622 13.64 15.03 -49.24
CA ARG A 622 15.03 14.65 -49.58
C ARG A 622 15.44 14.86 -51.04
N THR A 623 14.59 15.45 -51.88
CA THR A 623 14.81 15.53 -53.34
C THR A 623 15.21 16.91 -53.87
N TYR A 624 15.47 17.89 -53.01
CA TYR A 624 15.96 19.21 -53.42
C TYR A 624 17.03 19.75 -52.47
N VAL A 625 18.23 19.19 -52.54
CA VAL A 625 19.51 19.91 -52.30
C VAL A 625 20.51 19.45 -53.33
#